data_AF-A0A318JT08-F1
#
_entry.id   AF-A0A318JT08-F1
#
_cell.length_a   1.000
_cell.length_b   1.000
_cell.length_c   1.000
_cell.angle_alpha   90.00
_cell.angle_beta   90.00
_cell.angle_gamma   90.00
#
_symmetry.space_group_name_H-M   'P 1'
#
loop_
_entity.id
_entity.type
_entity.pdbx_description
1 polymer ?
#
loop_
_entity_poly.entity_id
_entity_poly.type
_entity_poly.pdbx_seq_one_letter_code
_entity_poly.pdbx_strand_id
1 'polypeptide(L)'
;MGRPGARHRAVNLVQVSPAWSGFAAGLLRAHQRHTQTEPTPSRGSDAELAQVIRAVNETIAVLLDMPADAVAIGELVSQITACWLSYRACPDTDRTIAALLKAQRDYDIAVQQLPLLHRSLR
;
A
#
# COMPACT_ATOMS: atom_id res chain seq x y z
N MET A 1 40.90 22.82 -9.90
CA MET A 1 40.14 21.55 -9.78
C MET A 1 39.54 21.50 -8.39
N GLY A 2 38.23 21.31 -8.28
CA GLY A 2 37.52 21.23 -7.00
C GLY A 2 36.03 21.46 -7.23
N ARG A 3 35.31 20.40 -7.62
CA ARG A 3 33.87 20.47 -7.88
C ARG A 3 33.12 20.76 -6.56
N PRO A 4 32.29 21.81 -6.47
CA PRO A 4 31.48 22.08 -5.30
C PRO A 4 30.13 21.36 -5.37
N GLY A 5 29.68 20.84 -4.24
CA GLY A 5 28.26 20.76 -3.91
C GLY A 5 27.48 19.60 -4.53
N ALA A 6 27.76 18.38 -4.11
CA ALA A 6 26.73 17.33 -4.09
C ALA A 6 25.71 17.69 -2.99
N ARG A 7 24.88 18.70 -3.26
CA ARG A 7 23.67 18.99 -2.48
C ARG A 7 22.87 17.70 -2.46
N HIS A 8 22.82 17.08 -1.28
CA HIS A 8 21.90 16.00 -0.98
C HIS A 8 20.51 16.52 -1.34
N ARG A 9 20.00 16.04 -2.47
CA ARG A 9 18.67 16.31 -2.96
C ARG A 9 17.77 15.61 -1.96
N ALA A 10 17.32 16.34 -0.95
CA ALA A 10 16.21 15.92 -0.11
C ALA A 10 15.09 15.53 -1.08
N VAL A 11 14.84 14.23 -1.20
CA VAL A 11 13.64 13.73 -1.85
C VAL A 11 12.53 14.23 -0.96
N ASN A 12 11.89 15.31 -1.41
CA ASN A 12 10.77 15.93 -0.73
C ASN A 12 9.62 14.92 -0.79
N LEU A 13 9.59 14.07 0.22
CA LEU A 13 8.62 13.00 0.37
C LEU A 13 7.27 13.67 0.65
N VAL A 14 6.44 13.63 -0.40
CA VAL A 14 4.99 13.47 -0.33
C VAL A 14 4.16 14.75 -0.14
N GLN A 15 3.91 15.46 -1.25
CA GLN A 15 2.54 15.95 -1.46
C GLN A 15 1.67 14.72 -1.77
N VAL A 16 0.99 14.19 -0.74
CA VAL A 16 -0.04 13.18 -0.94
C VAL A 16 -1.16 13.88 -1.69
N SER A 17 -1.57 13.42 -2.88
CA SER A 17 -2.78 13.97 -3.48
C SER A 17 -3.96 13.75 -2.52
N PRO A 18 -4.96 14.65 -2.46
CA PRO A 18 -6.11 14.46 -1.57
C PRO A 18 -6.79 13.09 -1.73
N ALA A 19 -6.76 12.51 -2.93
CA ALA A 19 -7.25 11.17 -3.21
C ALA A 19 -6.44 10.08 -2.47
N TRP A 20 -5.11 10.16 -2.50
CA TRP A 20 -4.24 9.21 -1.79
C TRP A 20 -4.41 9.27 -0.27
N SER A 21 -4.61 10.47 0.29
CA SER A 21 -4.94 10.63 1.72
C SER A 21 -6.29 10.01 2.07
N GLY A 22 -7.28 10.15 1.17
CA GLY A 22 -8.59 9.51 1.29
C GLY A 22 -8.49 7.98 1.29
N PHE A 23 -7.70 7.40 0.38
CA PHE A 23 -7.47 5.95 0.33
C PHE A 23 -6.76 5.44 1.58
N ALA A 24 -5.70 6.11 2.03
CA ALA A 24 -4.99 5.74 3.26
C ALA A 24 -5.92 5.77 4.48
N ALA A 25 -6.71 6.83 4.63
CA ALA A 25 -7.70 6.94 5.71
C ALA A 25 -8.82 5.89 5.60
N GLY A 26 -9.21 5.50 4.38
CA GLY A 26 -10.18 4.44 4.13
C GLY A 26 -9.66 3.06 4.53
N LEU A 27 -8.45 2.70 4.07
CA LEU A 27 -7.77 1.45 4.43
C LEU A 27 -7.57 1.32 5.94
N LEU A 28 -7.09 2.40 6.58
CA LEU A 28 -6.87 2.40 8.02
C LEU A 28 -8.18 2.16 8.80
N ARG A 29 -9.27 2.84 8.42
CA ARG A 29 -10.59 2.67 9.05
C ARG A 29 -11.20 1.30 8.79
N ALA A 30 -11.01 0.73 7.60
CA ALA A 30 -11.48 -0.61 7.27
C ALA A 30 -10.75 -1.67 8.10
N HIS A 31 -9.42 -1.59 8.17
CA HIS A 31 -8.61 -2.49 9.00
C HIS A 31 -8.89 -2.34 10.49
N GLN A 32 -9.02 -1.11 11.00
CA GLN A 32 -9.36 -0.87 12.40
C GLN A 32 -10.69 -1.53 12.79
N ARG A 33 -11.71 -1.41 11.94
CA ARG A 33 -13.00 -2.08 12.16
C ARG A 33 -12.87 -3.59 12.08
N HIS A 34 -12.17 -4.11 11.07
CA HIS A 34 -11.86 -5.55 10.96
C HIS A 34 -11.16 -6.11 12.22
N THR A 35 -10.34 -5.30 12.90
CA THR A 35 -9.68 -5.70 14.16
C THR A 35 -10.50 -5.44 15.44
N GLN A 36 -11.54 -4.60 15.40
CA GLN A 36 -12.32 -4.17 16.58
C GLN A 36 -13.70 -4.85 16.69
N THR A 37 -14.31 -5.29 15.60
CA THR A 37 -15.60 -6.01 15.62
C THR A 37 -15.40 -7.52 15.66
N GLU A 38 -15.57 -8.10 16.86
CA GLU A 38 -15.75 -9.52 17.18
C GLU A 38 -14.62 -10.51 16.79
N PRO A 39 -14.47 -11.65 17.51
CA PRO A 39 -13.55 -12.72 17.12
C PRO A 39 -13.91 -13.39 15.78
N THR A 40 -14.98 -12.95 15.13
CA THR A 40 -15.45 -13.45 13.84
C THR A 40 -15.50 -12.27 12.86
N PRO A 41 -14.73 -12.27 11.76
CA PRO A 41 -14.78 -11.19 10.79
C PRO A 41 -16.22 -11.06 10.25
N SER A 42 -16.77 -9.85 10.37
CA SER A 42 -18.09 -9.57 9.83
C SER A 42 -18.00 -9.43 8.31
N ARG A 43 -18.94 -10.04 7.56
CA ARG A 43 -18.97 -9.89 6.08
C ARG A 43 -18.96 -8.43 5.61
N GLY A 44 -19.43 -7.50 6.45
CA GLY A 44 -19.43 -6.06 6.18
C GLY A 44 -18.03 -5.44 6.18
N SER A 45 -17.18 -5.76 7.17
CA SER A 45 -15.81 -5.23 7.23
C SER A 45 -14.95 -5.73 6.06
N ASP A 46 -15.14 -6.97 5.64
CA ASP A 46 -14.41 -7.57 4.51
C ASP A 46 -14.81 -6.93 3.18
N ALA A 47 -16.11 -6.67 2.99
CA ALA A 47 -16.63 -6.03 1.78
C ALA A 47 -16.10 -4.60 1.60
N GLU A 48 -16.02 -3.84 2.70
CA GLU A 48 -15.45 -2.49 2.66
C GLU A 48 -13.96 -2.49 2.38
N LEU A 49 -13.19 -3.39 3.02
CA LEU A 49 -11.76 -3.51 2.76
C LEU A 49 -11.52 -3.86 1.28
N ALA A 50 -12.29 -4.81 0.74
CA ALA A 50 -12.23 -5.18 -0.66
C ALA A 50 -12.64 -4.02 -1.59
N GLN A 51 -13.60 -3.18 -1.19
CA GLN A 51 -14.00 -2.01 -1.97
C GLN A 51 -12.88 -0.96 -2.05
N VAL A 52 -12.21 -0.68 -0.93
CA VAL A 52 -11.09 0.28 -0.92
C VAL A 52 -9.91 -0.24 -1.73
N ILE A 53 -9.59 -1.53 -1.63
CA ILE A 53 -8.56 -2.18 -2.43
C ILE A 53 -8.86 -2.05 -3.93
N ARG A 54 -10.10 -2.36 -4.35
CA ARG A 54 -10.53 -2.20 -5.76
C ARG A 54 -10.36 -0.76 -6.24
N ALA A 55 -10.80 0.22 -5.45
CA ALA A 55 -10.68 1.63 -5.83
C ALA A 55 -9.22 2.08 -6.02
N VAL A 56 -8.29 1.58 -5.21
CA VAL A 56 -6.85 1.83 -5.37
C VAL A 56 -6.35 1.21 -6.69
N ASN A 57 -6.68 -0.05 -6.96
CA ASN A 57 -6.28 -0.73 -8.19
C ASN A 57 -6.84 -0.04 -9.43
N GLU A 58 -8.12 0.32 -9.45
CA GLU A 58 -8.77 1.05 -10.54
C GLU A 58 -8.11 2.41 -10.79
N THR A 59 -7.79 3.15 -9.73
CA THR A 59 -7.12 4.46 -9.86
C THR A 59 -5.74 4.32 -10.49
N ILE A 60 -4.95 3.35 -10.04
CA ILE A 60 -3.61 3.09 -10.59
C ILE A 60 -3.70 2.57 -12.02
N ALA A 61 -4.67 1.69 -12.32
CA ALA A 61 -4.93 1.17 -13.65
C ALA A 61 -5.21 2.28 -14.66
N VAL A 62 -6.04 3.26 -14.29
CA VAL A 62 -6.31 4.43 -15.14
C VAL A 62 -5.03 5.24 -15.38
N LEU A 63 -4.20 5.44 -14.35
CA LEU A 63 -2.93 6.18 -14.48
C LEU A 63 -1.91 5.45 -15.35
N LEU A 64 -1.94 4.12 -15.34
CA LEU A 64 -1.00 3.26 -16.06
C LEU A 64 -1.56 2.70 -17.37
N ASP A 65 -2.79 3.08 -17.76
CA ASP A 65 -3.44 2.58 -18.97
C ASP A 65 -3.41 1.04 -19.08
N MET A 66 -3.83 0.37 -18.00
CA MET A 66 -3.80 -1.10 -17.91
C MET A 66 -5.04 -1.65 -17.18
N PRO A 67 -5.35 -2.95 -17.34
CA PRO A 67 -6.44 -3.60 -16.60
C PRO A 67 -6.22 -3.56 -15.08
N ALA A 68 -7.29 -3.28 -14.31
CA ALA A 68 -7.23 -3.15 -12.84
C ALA A 68 -6.86 -4.46 -12.13
N ASP A 69 -7.24 -5.59 -12.69
CA ASP A 69 -6.86 -6.94 -12.23
C ASP A 69 -5.37 -7.24 -12.42
N ALA A 70 -4.68 -6.52 -13.31
CA ALA A 70 -3.24 -6.66 -13.54
C ALA A 70 -2.36 -5.79 -12.61
N VAL A 71 -2.96 -4.85 -11.87
CA VAL A 71 -2.22 -3.89 -11.02
C VAL A 71 -1.86 -4.49 -9.65
N ALA A 72 -2.82 -5.13 -8.97
CA ALA A 72 -2.68 -5.80 -7.67
C ALA A 72 -1.96 -5.00 -6.54
N ILE A 73 -1.87 -3.67 -6.65
CA ILE A 73 -1.18 -2.81 -5.68
C ILE A 73 -2.03 -2.56 -4.44
N GLY A 74 -3.35 -2.47 -4.59
CA GLY A 74 -4.28 -2.26 -3.48
C GLY A 74 -4.16 -3.34 -2.42
N GLU A 75 -3.97 -4.59 -2.82
CA GLU A 75 -3.75 -5.74 -1.95
C GLU A 75 -2.45 -5.59 -1.15
N LEU A 76 -1.36 -5.16 -1.80
CA LEU A 76 -0.06 -4.96 -1.16
C LEU A 76 -0.08 -3.79 -0.17
N VAL A 77 -0.73 -2.67 -0.52
CA VAL A 77 -0.90 -1.53 0.38
C VAL A 77 -1.79 -1.92 1.57
N SER A 78 -2.84 -2.71 1.34
CA SER A 78 -3.67 -3.28 2.41
C SER A 78 -2.84 -4.17 3.34
N GLN A 79 -1.98 -5.03 2.80
CA GLN A 79 -1.11 -5.91 3.58
C GLN A 79 -0.10 -5.12 4.43
N ILE A 80 0.53 -4.09 3.86
CA ILE A 80 1.41 -3.18 4.62
C ILE A 80 0.63 -2.53 5.77
N THR A 81 -0.59 -2.06 5.50
CA THR A 81 -1.45 -1.43 6.52
C THR A 81 -1.76 -2.39 7.67
N ALA A 82 -2.11 -3.65 7.36
CA ALA A 82 -2.35 -4.68 8.35
C ALA A 82 -1.10 -5.00 9.19
N CYS A 83 0.07 -5.13 8.54
CA CYS A 83 1.35 -5.34 9.22
C CYS A 83 1.71 -4.16 10.12
N TRP A 84 1.45 -2.93 9.68
CA TRP A 84 1.73 -1.73 10.47
C TRP A 84 0.84 -1.63 11.70
N LEU A 85 -0.45 -1.98 11.58
CA LEU A 85 -1.36 -2.07 12.72
C LEU A 85 -0.95 -3.15 13.71
N SER A 86 -0.51 -4.31 13.21
CA SER A 86 0.00 -5.40 14.05
C SER A 86 1.28 -5.00 14.79
N TYR A 87 2.21 -4.35 14.09
CA TYR A 87 3.43 -3.78 14.69
C TYR A 87 3.10 -2.73 15.75
N ARG A 88 2.16 -1.81 15.48
CA ARG A 88 1.72 -0.81 16.45
C ARG A 88 1.13 -1.45 17.72
N ALA A 89 0.39 -2.54 17.58
CA ALA A 89 -0.19 -3.27 18.71
C ALA A 89 0.88 -4.05 19.52
N CYS A 90 1.94 -4.54 18.86
CA CYS A 90 3.03 -5.27 19.49
C CYS A 90 4.38 -4.94 18.82
N PRO A 91 5.03 -3.83 19.23
CA PRO A 91 6.22 -3.30 18.52
C PRO A 91 7.50 -4.10 18.77
N ASP A 92 7.54 -4.98 19.77
CA ASP A 92 8.76 -5.66 20.24
C ASP A 92 8.92 -7.11 19.77
N THR A 93 8.18 -7.56 18.76
CA THR A 93 8.40 -8.90 18.19
C THR A 93 9.19 -8.80 16.90
N ASP A 94 10.34 -9.46 16.83
CA ASP A 94 11.10 -9.65 15.57
C ASP A 94 10.20 -10.16 14.43
N ARG A 95 9.15 -10.90 14.79
CA ARG A 95 8.12 -11.39 13.87
C ARG A 95 7.28 -10.28 13.24
N THR A 96 6.82 -9.28 13.98
CA THR A 96 5.97 -8.19 13.43
C THR A 96 6.80 -7.25 12.56
N ILE A 97 8.05 -6.98 12.96
CA ILE A 97 9.03 -6.22 12.17
C ILE A 97 9.36 -6.96 10.86
N ALA A 98 9.70 -8.25 10.94
CA ALA A 98 10.02 -9.05 9.76
C ALA A 98 8.85 -9.13 8.78
N ALA A 99 7.61 -9.26 9.28
CA ALA A 99 6.41 -9.25 8.45
C ALA A 99 6.20 -7.90 7.74
N LEU A 100 6.36 -6.78 8.45
CA LEU A 100 6.23 -5.45 7.86
C LEU A 100 7.30 -5.20 6.79
N LEU A 101 8.56 -5.54 7.06
CA LEU A 101 9.66 -5.40 6.10
C LEU A 101 9.47 -6.29 4.87
N LYS A 102 8.92 -7.50 5.05
CA LYS A 102 8.58 -8.39 3.93
C LYS A 102 7.48 -7.76 3.06
N ALA A 103 6.38 -7.31 3.66
CA ALA A 103 5.27 -6.69 2.93
C ALA A 103 5.72 -5.44 2.16
N GLN A 104 6.60 -4.64 2.75
CA GLN A 104 7.19 -3.48 2.07
C GLN A 104 8.05 -3.89 0.87
N ARG A 105 8.90 -4.92 1.00
CA ARG A 105 9.69 -5.42 -0.13
C ARG A 105 8.83 -5.97 -1.25
N ASP A 106 7.78 -6.73 -0.92
CA ASP A 106 6.86 -7.29 -1.92
C ASP A 106 6.17 -6.16 -2.70
N TYR A 107 5.74 -5.08 -2.02
CA TYR A 107 5.24 -3.86 -2.64
C TYR A 107 6.28 -3.20 -3.55
N ASP A 108 7.51 -2.99 -3.07
CA ASP A 108 8.56 -2.33 -3.85
C ASP A 108 8.89 -3.12 -5.13
N ILE A 109 8.95 -4.46 -5.04
CA ILE A 109 9.15 -5.34 -6.20
C ILE A 109 8.00 -5.19 -7.20
N ALA A 110 6.74 -5.25 -6.73
CA ALA A 110 5.59 -5.13 -7.61
C ALA A 110 5.55 -3.77 -8.33
N VAL A 111 5.80 -2.68 -7.60
CA VAL A 111 5.86 -1.33 -8.18
C VAL A 111 6.97 -1.20 -9.23
N GLN A 112 8.13 -1.81 -9.00
CA GLN A 112 9.23 -1.84 -9.98
C GLN A 112 8.88 -2.66 -11.23
N GLN A 113 8.00 -3.67 -11.11
CA GLN A 113 7.57 -4.52 -12.21
C GLN A 113 6.39 -3.94 -13.02
N LEU A 114 5.60 -3.02 -12.45
CA LEU A 114 4.44 -2.41 -13.14
C LEU A 114 4.77 -1.87 -14.55
N PRO A 115 5.90 -1.15 -14.79
CA PRO A 115 6.23 -0.70 -16.14
C PRO A 115 6.53 -1.84 -17.13
N LEU A 116 7.03 -2.97 -16.64
CA LEU A 116 7.29 -4.16 -17.46
C LEU A 116 5.97 -4.86 -17.83
N LEU A 117 5.06 -4.98 -16.86
CA LEU A 117 3.71 -5.54 -17.07
C LEU A 117 2.93 -4.70 -18.09
N HIS A 118 2.93 -3.37 -17.93
CA HIS A 118 2.28 -2.47 -18.87
C HIS A 118 2.79 -2.63 -20.32
N ARG A 119 4.09 -2.86 -20.52
CA ARG A 119 4.65 -3.13 -21.86
C ARG A 119 4.23 -4.47 -22.43
N SER A 120 3.98 -5.49 -21.60
CA SER A 120 3.57 -6.82 -22.05
C SER A 120 2.09 -6.93 -22.41
N LEU A 121 1.28 -5.94 -21.99
CA LEU A 121 -0.17 -5.89 -22.22
C LEU A 121 -0.56 -5.02 -23.43
N ARG A 122 0.42 -4.36 -24.07
CA ARG A 122 0.27 -3.58 -25.30
C ARG A 122 0.78 -4.37 -26.50
#